data_AF-A0ABD3R4K0-F1
#
_entry.id   AF-A0ABD3R4K0-F1
#
_cell.length_a   1.000
_cell.length_b   1.000
_cell.length_c   1.000
_cell.angle_alpha   90.00
_cell.angle_beta   90.00
_cell.angle_gamma   90.00
#
_symmetry.space_group_name_H-M   'P 1'
#
loop_
_entity.id
_entity.type
_entity.pdbx_description
1 polymer ?
#
loop_
_entity_poly.entity_id
_entity_poly.type
_entity_poly.pdbx_seq_one_letter_code
_entity_poly.pdbx_strand_id
1 'polypeptide(L)'
;MKLKDVNDPLAIFYHQNYGPGFGGRGRDIRVTGSTVTLNPGCSYHPGPVTKGSYTIEEMEVFQVSGLPPVSRISASTGMQAHATALKFERETRFSADVNKAIDAKQACLLQAEAEMFRSEESFDEEQTFIEKFALGDAKDVISLNVSGTMMVTTRATLCAMKDSVLAQQFDDSKWTEQGCDGPLVDEWMPDQVSTWAKSIKGLPEDVGIVLYENEITGRELLAMNIDSLKMMGLKRAGTVALLLKEIKKFDRTSQDVVTLIEHSPYCFGKILDYLCLKQLHLSGLIINEPKLPEVCDMQKRRFEKVVKYYFPGIAVRSTLG
;
A
#
# COMPACT_ATOMS: atom_id res chain seq x y z
N MET A 1 0.86 27.10 -20.41
CA MET A 1 0.06 28.30 -20.04
C MET A 1 -1.36 28.08 -20.57
N LYS A 2 -2.39 28.30 -19.76
CA LYS A 2 -3.79 28.06 -20.17
C LYS A 2 -4.33 29.33 -20.85
N LEU A 3 -4.96 29.21 -22.02
CA LEU A 3 -5.62 30.35 -22.66
C LEU A 3 -6.86 30.77 -21.86
N LYS A 4 -7.12 32.09 -21.78
CA LYS A 4 -8.34 32.62 -21.19
C LYS A 4 -9.55 32.46 -22.12
N ASP A 5 -9.31 32.67 -23.41
CA ASP A 5 -10.26 32.39 -24.49
C ASP A 5 -9.60 31.41 -25.45
N VAL A 6 -10.21 30.24 -25.59
CA VAL A 6 -9.71 29.14 -26.43
C VAL A 6 -9.77 29.51 -27.92
N ASN A 7 -10.62 30.48 -28.29
CA ASN A 7 -10.83 30.91 -29.67
C ASN A 7 -10.15 32.25 -30.01
N ASP A 8 -9.25 32.78 -29.16
CA ASP A 8 -8.53 34.03 -29.45
C ASP A 8 -7.64 33.85 -30.70
N PRO A 9 -7.96 34.49 -31.84
CA PRO A 9 -7.20 34.33 -33.08
C PRO A 9 -5.81 34.97 -33.00
N LEU A 10 -5.55 35.73 -31.94
CA LEU A 10 -4.26 36.36 -31.65
C LEU A 10 -3.54 35.68 -30.47
N ALA A 11 -4.02 34.52 -30.02
CA ALA A 11 -3.32 33.69 -29.04
C ALA A 11 -1.88 33.39 -29.49
N ILE A 12 -1.69 33.06 -30.77
CA ILE A 12 -0.38 32.86 -31.40
C ILE A 12 -0.40 33.60 -32.73
N PHE A 13 0.56 34.48 -32.96
CA PHE A 13 0.66 35.20 -34.23
C PHE A 13 2.12 35.45 -34.61
N TYR A 14 2.36 35.67 -35.90
CA TYR A 14 3.67 36.08 -36.40
C TYR A 14 3.66 37.57 -36.72
N HIS A 15 4.65 38.30 -36.21
CA HIS A 15 4.83 39.72 -36.49
C HIS A 15 6.11 39.96 -37.29
N GLN A 16 6.01 40.72 -38.39
CA GLN A 16 7.12 40.93 -39.33
C GLN A 16 8.41 41.48 -38.68
N ASN A 17 8.28 42.36 -37.69
CA ASN A 17 9.43 43.03 -37.06
C ASN A 17 10.11 42.26 -35.91
N TYR A 18 9.48 41.24 -35.35
CA TYR A 18 10.03 40.55 -34.15
C TYR A 18 9.70 39.06 -34.08
N GLY A 19 9.12 38.48 -35.13
CA GLY A 19 8.87 37.06 -35.22
C GLY A 19 7.62 36.61 -34.41
N PRO A 20 7.64 35.39 -33.85
CA PRO A 20 6.48 34.83 -33.18
C PRO A 20 6.15 35.58 -31.88
N GLY A 21 4.88 35.91 -31.71
CA GLY A 21 4.31 36.49 -30.50
C GLY A 21 3.22 35.58 -29.94
N PHE A 22 3.14 35.52 -28.62
CA PHE A 22 2.11 34.75 -27.92
C PHE A 22 1.31 35.70 -27.02
N GLY A 23 0.00 35.70 -27.22
CA GLY A 23 -0.97 36.53 -26.52
C GLY A 23 -1.14 37.88 -27.20
N GLY A 24 -2.37 38.17 -27.65
CA GLY A 24 -2.67 39.12 -28.71
C GLY A 24 -2.21 40.55 -28.46
N ARG A 25 -3.13 41.45 -28.08
CA ARG A 25 -2.78 42.87 -27.86
C ARG A 25 -1.87 43.08 -26.64
N GLY A 26 -1.90 42.15 -25.68
CA GLY A 26 -1.13 42.22 -24.44
C GLY A 26 0.33 41.75 -24.55
N ARG A 27 0.67 40.98 -25.59
CA ARG A 27 1.99 40.41 -25.85
C ARG A 27 2.54 39.70 -24.61
N ASP A 28 1.80 38.70 -24.16
CA ASP A 28 2.08 37.96 -22.92
C ASP A 28 3.46 37.31 -22.94
N ILE A 29 3.90 36.83 -24.12
CA ILE A 29 5.26 36.36 -24.36
C ILE A 29 5.72 36.91 -25.71
N ARG A 30 6.87 37.59 -25.70
CA ARG A 30 7.52 38.11 -26.91
C ARG A 30 9.00 37.78 -26.88
N VAL A 31 9.47 37.15 -27.94
CA VAL A 31 10.91 36.93 -28.17
C VAL A 31 11.41 38.00 -29.14
N THR A 32 12.57 38.58 -28.89
CA THR A 32 13.23 39.52 -29.81
C THR A 32 14.73 39.38 -29.65
N GLY A 33 15.40 38.83 -30.66
CA GLY A 33 16.83 38.51 -30.59
C GLY A 33 17.11 37.52 -29.45
N SER A 34 18.03 37.88 -28.56
CA SER A 34 18.42 37.09 -27.38
C SER A 34 17.62 37.42 -26.12
N THR A 35 16.48 38.09 -26.24
CA THR A 35 15.68 38.55 -25.09
C THR A 35 14.24 38.05 -25.18
N VAL A 36 13.69 37.60 -24.05
CA VAL A 36 12.27 37.26 -23.89
C VAL A 36 11.61 38.23 -22.91
N THR A 37 10.48 38.82 -23.31
CA THR A 37 9.63 39.65 -22.46
C THR A 37 8.37 38.89 -22.07
N LEU A 38 8.09 38.84 -20.77
CA LEU A 38 6.93 38.18 -20.18
C LEU A 38 6.02 39.23 -19.56
N ASN A 39 4.77 39.29 -20.02
CA ASN A 39 3.72 40.17 -19.50
C ASN A 39 2.42 39.37 -19.31
N PRO A 40 2.43 38.35 -18.43
CA PRO A 40 1.34 37.39 -18.32
C PRO A 40 0.03 38.06 -17.87
N GLY A 41 -1.10 37.57 -18.38
CA GLY A 41 -2.41 37.93 -17.89
C GLY A 41 -3.32 38.66 -18.89
N CYS A 42 -2.95 38.82 -20.16
CA CYS A 42 -3.89 39.33 -21.16
C CYS A 42 -4.60 38.19 -21.90
N SER A 43 -3.89 37.37 -22.68
CA SER A 43 -4.50 36.23 -23.42
C SER A 43 -4.32 34.89 -22.70
N TYR A 44 -3.27 34.75 -21.91
CA TYR A 44 -3.04 33.56 -21.08
C TYR A 44 -3.35 33.85 -19.61
N HIS A 45 -3.77 32.82 -18.88
CA HIS A 45 -3.86 32.89 -17.42
C HIS A 45 -2.47 33.16 -16.82
N PRO A 46 -2.37 34.07 -15.86
CA PRO A 46 -1.12 34.31 -15.16
C PRO A 46 -0.75 33.02 -14.39
N GLY A 47 0.32 32.36 -14.84
CA GLY A 47 0.95 31.24 -14.13
C GLY A 47 1.91 31.76 -13.06
N PRO A 48 2.81 30.92 -12.51
CA PRO A 48 3.80 31.32 -11.50
C PRO A 48 4.92 32.24 -12.03
N VAL A 49 4.76 32.76 -13.25
CA VAL A 49 5.82 33.47 -13.99
C VAL A 49 5.71 34.96 -13.70
N THR A 50 6.82 35.58 -13.30
CA THR A 50 6.88 37.01 -13.02
C THR A 50 6.95 37.84 -14.29
N LYS A 51 6.36 39.03 -14.26
CA LYS A 51 6.46 40.00 -15.35
C LYS A 51 7.88 40.53 -15.41
N GLY A 52 8.52 40.51 -16.57
CA GLY A 52 9.91 40.92 -16.71
C GLY A 52 10.49 40.72 -18.11
N SER A 53 11.75 41.11 -18.26
CA SER A 53 12.56 40.86 -19.44
C SER A 53 13.76 40.01 -19.05
N TYR A 54 14.02 38.95 -19.80
CA TYR A 54 15.04 37.94 -19.48
C TYR A 54 15.93 37.70 -20.70
N THR A 55 17.20 37.40 -20.45
CA THR A 55 18.14 37.00 -21.49
C THR A 55 18.02 35.51 -21.74
N ILE A 56 18.07 35.10 -23.00
CA ILE A 56 18.00 33.70 -23.42
C ILE A 56 19.42 33.13 -23.41
N GLU A 57 19.67 32.15 -22.55
CA GLU A 57 20.95 31.43 -22.48
C GLU A 57 21.03 30.32 -23.54
N GLU A 58 19.92 29.63 -23.79
CA GLU A 58 19.81 28.53 -24.74
C GLU A 58 18.42 28.55 -25.39
N MET A 59 18.32 28.18 -26.68
CA MET A 59 17.05 28.11 -27.41
C MET A 59 17.00 26.87 -28.31
N GLU A 60 16.01 26.01 -28.06
CA GLU A 60 15.65 24.91 -28.94
C GLU A 60 14.38 25.24 -29.71
N VAL A 61 14.34 24.91 -31.01
CA VAL A 61 13.19 25.18 -31.89
C VAL A 61 12.69 23.86 -32.46
N PHE A 62 11.42 23.54 -32.19
CA PHE A 62 10.75 22.37 -32.72
C PHE A 62 9.67 22.79 -33.71
N GLN A 63 9.69 22.21 -34.91
CA GLN A 63 8.60 22.38 -35.87
C GLN A 63 7.55 21.31 -35.64
N VAL A 64 6.32 21.73 -35.32
CA VAL A 64 5.17 20.83 -35.29
C VAL A 64 4.45 20.95 -36.63
N SER A 65 4.77 20.09 -37.59
CA SER A 65 4.03 19.95 -38.84
C SER A 65 2.89 18.95 -38.66
N GLY A 66 1.65 19.43 -38.73
CA GLY A 66 0.51 18.55 -39.03
C GLY A 66 0.69 17.94 -40.42
N LEU A 67 0.19 16.72 -40.61
CA LEU A 67 0.30 15.93 -41.85
C LEU A 67 0.20 16.81 -43.11
N PRO A 68 1.10 16.64 -44.10
CA PRO A 68 1.08 17.48 -45.28
C PRO A 68 -0.25 17.28 -46.04
N PRO A 69 -0.88 18.35 -46.55
CA PRO A 69 -2.02 18.19 -47.43
C PRO A 69 -1.57 17.43 -48.68
N VAL A 70 -2.26 16.34 -48.97
CA VAL A 70 -2.17 15.66 -50.27
C VAL A 70 -2.60 16.67 -51.32
N SER A 71 -1.63 17.26 -52.03
CA SER A 71 -1.88 18.17 -53.13
C SER A 71 -0.82 17.97 -54.20
N ARG A 72 -1.19 17.08 -55.12
CA ARG A 72 -0.96 17.12 -56.58
C ARG A 72 0.32 17.81 -57.03
N ILE A 73 1.19 16.98 -57.58
CA ILE A 73 2.19 17.32 -58.59
C ILE A 73 1.62 18.38 -59.53
N SER A 74 2.28 19.53 -59.58
CA SER A 74 2.22 20.45 -60.71
C SER A 74 3.60 21.03 -60.87
N ALA A 75 4.26 20.60 -61.94
CA ALA A 75 5.52 21.17 -62.40
C ALA A 75 5.31 22.64 -62.73
N SER A 76 6.19 23.50 -62.22
CA SER A 76 6.49 24.77 -62.87
C SER A 76 7.95 25.14 -62.65
N THR A 77 8.64 25.13 -63.79
CA THR A 77 9.98 25.54 -64.13
C THR A 77 10.42 26.88 -63.52
N GLY A 78 11.69 26.94 -63.12
CA GLY A 78 12.54 28.12 -63.29
C GLY A 78 12.81 28.95 -62.04
N MET A 79 14.00 28.80 -61.47
CA MET A 79 15.00 29.89 -61.46
C MET A 79 16.32 29.35 -60.89
N GLN A 80 17.37 29.44 -61.71
CA GLN A 80 18.76 29.16 -61.37
C GLN A 80 19.23 30.11 -60.27
N ALA A 81 19.77 29.55 -59.19
CA ALA A 81 20.73 30.24 -58.34
C ALA A 81 22.06 29.49 -58.47
N HIS A 82 23.05 30.18 -59.03
CA HIS A 82 24.46 29.79 -59.01
C HIS A 82 24.90 29.61 -57.55
N ALA A 83 25.06 28.36 -57.11
CA ALA A 83 25.77 28.05 -55.87
C ALA A 83 27.01 27.24 -56.24
N THR A 84 28.15 27.88 -56.07
CA THR A 84 29.49 27.30 -56.16
C THR A 84 29.53 26.04 -55.30
N ALA A 85 29.73 24.88 -55.94
CA ALA A 85 29.76 23.59 -55.27
C ALA A 85 31.00 23.50 -54.38
N LEU A 86 30.86 23.82 -53.09
CA LEU A 86 31.74 23.31 -52.06
C LEU A 86 31.45 21.80 -51.94
N LYS A 87 32.38 20.97 -52.44
CA LYS A 87 32.43 19.55 -52.11
C LYS A 87 32.70 19.41 -50.62
N PHE A 88 31.65 19.42 -49.82
CA PHE A 88 31.71 18.81 -48.50
C PHE A 88 31.55 17.30 -48.71
N GLU A 89 32.56 16.52 -48.29
CA GLU A 89 32.32 15.10 -48.03
C GLU A 89 31.20 15.04 -46.99
N ARG A 90 30.05 14.50 -47.39
CA ARG A 90 28.94 14.25 -46.47
C ARG A 90 29.45 13.19 -45.49
N GLU A 91 29.85 13.62 -44.29
CA GLU A 91 30.17 12.71 -43.20
C GLU A 91 28.94 11.87 -42.87
N THR A 92 28.94 10.62 -43.32
CA THR A 92 27.88 9.63 -43.10
C THR A 92 27.98 8.93 -41.74
N ARG A 93 29.10 9.14 -41.03
CA ARG A 93 29.40 8.45 -39.76
C ARG A 93 28.46 8.85 -38.63
N PHE A 94 28.14 10.14 -38.53
CA PHE A 94 27.20 10.65 -37.52
C PHE A 94 25.79 10.08 -37.67
N SER A 95 25.34 9.76 -38.89
CA SER A 95 23.99 9.19 -39.08
C SER A 95 23.89 7.74 -38.64
N ALA A 96 24.93 6.93 -38.85
CA ALA A 96 24.89 5.51 -38.53
C ALA A 96 24.98 5.26 -37.02
N ASP A 97 25.88 5.96 -36.34
CA ASP A 97 26.08 5.84 -34.90
C ASP A 97 24.87 6.39 -34.12
N VAL A 98 24.26 7.49 -34.60
CA VAL A 98 23.04 8.06 -34.01
C VAL A 98 21.84 7.13 -34.21
N ASN A 99 21.64 6.58 -35.42
CA ASN A 99 20.54 5.65 -35.67
C ASN A 99 20.70 4.38 -34.81
N LYS A 100 21.92 3.84 -34.72
CA LYS A 100 22.20 2.68 -33.86
C LYS A 100 21.92 2.97 -32.37
N ALA A 101 22.26 4.17 -31.89
CA ALA A 101 21.97 4.59 -30.53
C ALA A 101 20.46 4.74 -30.28
N ILE A 102 19.72 5.28 -31.25
CA ILE A 102 18.25 5.41 -31.20
C ILE A 102 17.60 4.03 -31.18
N ASP A 103 18.00 3.14 -32.09
CA ASP A 103 17.47 1.77 -32.18
C ASP A 103 17.73 0.99 -30.88
N ALA A 104 18.95 1.13 -30.32
CA ALA A 104 19.30 0.54 -29.04
C ALA A 104 18.45 1.10 -27.88
N LYS A 105 18.18 2.42 -27.89
CA LYS A 105 17.31 3.07 -26.89
C LYS A 105 15.86 2.64 -27.03
N GLN A 106 15.34 2.49 -28.24
CA GLN A 106 13.99 2.00 -28.49
C GLN A 106 13.82 0.55 -28.04
N ALA A 107 14.78 -0.32 -28.35
CA ALA A 107 14.76 -1.71 -27.88
C ALA A 107 14.82 -1.78 -26.34
N CYS A 108 15.67 -0.95 -25.73
CA CYS A 108 15.78 -0.83 -24.28
C CYS A 108 14.46 -0.35 -23.65
N LEU A 109 13.78 0.61 -24.27
CA LEU A 109 12.52 1.15 -23.80
C LEU A 109 11.38 0.12 -23.89
N LEU A 110 11.29 -0.61 -25.01
CA LEU A 110 10.32 -1.69 -25.18
C LEU A 110 10.54 -2.83 -24.16
N GLN A 111 11.80 -3.15 -23.85
CA GLN A 111 12.10 -4.12 -22.82
C GLN A 111 11.67 -3.64 -21.43
N ALA A 112 11.97 -2.38 -21.08
CA ALA A 112 11.58 -1.80 -19.80
C ALA A 112 10.05 -1.73 -19.65
N GLU A 113 9.33 -1.43 -20.73
CA GLU A 113 7.86 -1.44 -20.77
C GLU A 113 7.29 -2.85 -20.50
N ALA A 114 7.87 -3.89 -21.12
CA ALA A 114 7.47 -5.27 -20.87
C ALA A 114 7.78 -5.74 -19.44
N GLU A 115 8.92 -5.32 -18.88
CA GLU A 115 9.27 -5.59 -17.48
C GLU A 115 8.33 -4.88 -16.50
N MET A 116 7.96 -3.63 -16.78
CA MET A 116 6.99 -2.88 -15.99
C MET A 116 5.62 -3.56 -15.99
N PHE A 117 5.12 -3.94 -17.17
CA PHE A 117 3.83 -4.64 -17.30
C PHE A 117 3.81 -5.95 -16.51
N ARG A 118 4.88 -6.75 -16.60
CA ARG A 118 5.02 -7.98 -15.79
C ARG A 118 5.06 -7.70 -14.29
N SER A 119 5.65 -6.60 -13.87
CA SER A 119 5.68 -6.22 -12.46
C SER A 119 4.30 -5.80 -11.97
N GLU A 120 3.53 -5.08 -12.79
CA GLU A 120 2.14 -4.71 -12.49
C GLU A 120 1.27 -5.95 -12.32
N GLU A 121 1.34 -6.91 -13.26
CA GLU A 121 0.63 -8.20 -13.12
C GLU A 121 1.04 -8.93 -11.83
N SER A 122 2.33 -8.94 -11.49
CA SER A 122 2.81 -9.55 -10.26
C SER A 122 2.28 -8.84 -9.00
N PHE A 123 2.12 -7.52 -9.03
CA PHE A 123 1.57 -6.77 -7.91
C PHE A 123 0.07 -6.98 -7.76
N ASP A 124 -0.67 -7.13 -8.86
CA ASP A 124 -2.10 -7.47 -8.82
C ASP A 124 -2.32 -8.89 -8.23
N GLU A 125 -1.45 -9.84 -8.62
CA GLU A 125 -1.43 -11.18 -8.02
C GLU A 125 -1.09 -11.13 -6.52
N GLU A 126 -0.09 -10.34 -6.12
CA GLU A 126 0.32 -10.16 -4.72
C GLU A 126 -0.78 -9.47 -3.90
N GLN A 127 -1.41 -8.42 -4.41
CA GLN A 127 -2.52 -7.76 -3.75
C GLN A 127 -3.68 -8.74 -3.56
N THR A 128 -4.04 -9.50 -4.60
CA THR A 128 -5.06 -10.54 -4.51
C THR A 128 -4.70 -11.60 -3.46
N PHE A 129 -3.41 -11.97 -3.39
CA PHE A 129 -2.90 -12.89 -2.37
C PHE A 129 -3.05 -12.30 -0.97
N ILE A 130 -2.61 -11.06 -0.75
CA ILE A 130 -2.69 -10.37 0.55
C ILE A 130 -4.14 -10.20 0.98
N GLU A 131 -5.04 -9.78 0.08
CA GLU A 131 -6.46 -9.63 0.38
C GLU A 131 -7.08 -10.98 0.78
N LYS A 132 -6.79 -12.06 0.04
CA LYS A 132 -7.25 -13.42 0.39
C LYS A 132 -6.62 -13.96 1.67
N PHE A 133 -5.37 -13.61 1.94
CA PHE A 133 -4.66 -14.01 3.16
C PHE A 133 -5.16 -13.24 4.39
N ALA A 134 -5.47 -11.96 4.23
CA ALA A 134 -5.98 -11.06 5.27
C ALA A 134 -7.50 -11.10 5.44
N LEU A 135 -8.22 -11.87 4.61
CA LEU A 135 -9.68 -12.09 4.65
C LEU A 135 -10.14 -12.96 5.86
N GLY A 136 -9.46 -12.85 7.00
CA GLY A 136 -9.88 -13.43 8.29
C GLY A 136 -10.38 -12.34 9.24
N ASP A 137 -11.30 -12.69 10.15
CA ASP A 137 -11.63 -11.80 11.26
C ASP A 137 -10.36 -11.64 12.12
N ALA A 138 -10.07 -10.43 12.63
CA ALA A 138 -8.99 -10.24 13.60
C ALA A 138 -9.18 -11.16 14.83
N LYS A 139 -10.42 -11.58 15.11
CA LYS A 139 -10.80 -12.57 16.13
C LYS A 139 -10.35 -14.01 15.83
N ASP A 140 -9.92 -14.30 14.60
CA ASP A 140 -9.38 -15.61 14.21
C ASP A 140 -7.87 -15.71 14.38
N VAL A 141 -7.18 -14.65 14.81
CA VAL A 141 -5.76 -14.69 15.13
C VAL A 141 -5.57 -15.32 16.51
N ILE A 142 -4.89 -16.47 16.53
CA ILE A 142 -4.62 -17.25 17.74
C ILE A 142 -3.14 -17.11 18.12
N SER A 143 -2.90 -16.70 19.36
CA SER A 143 -1.58 -16.70 20.00
C SER A 143 -1.37 -17.98 20.80
N LEU A 144 -0.28 -18.70 20.53
CA LEU A 144 0.10 -19.95 21.18
C LEU A 144 1.42 -19.76 21.93
N ASN A 145 1.47 -20.21 23.18
CA ASN A 145 2.72 -20.30 23.95
C ASN A 145 3.21 -21.74 23.89
N VAL A 146 4.17 -22.01 23.03
CA VAL A 146 4.77 -23.33 22.89
C VAL A 146 6.02 -23.39 23.76
N SER A 147 5.91 -23.95 24.97
CA SER A 147 7.02 -24.05 25.94
C SER A 147 7.88 -22.79 26.08
N GLY A 148 7.25 -21.62 26.19
CA GLY A 148 7.89 -20.31 26.31
C GLY A 148 8.17 -19.60 24.98
N THR A 149 7.88 -20.24 23.84
CA THR A 149 8.01 -19.63 22.51
C THR A 149 6.64 -19.20 21.99
N MET A 150 6.46 -17.90 21.78
CA MET A 150 5.24 -17.37 21.20
C MET A 150 5.15 -17.67 19.71
N MET A 151 4.01 -18.19 19.27
CA MET A 151 3.66 -18.42 17.88
C MET A 151 2.28 -17.82 17.61
N VAL A 152 2.09 -17.27 16.41
CA VAL A 152 0.82 -16.67 15.99
C VAL A 152 0.36 -17.36 14.73
N THR A 153 -0.92 -17.72 14.68
CA THR A 153 -1.54 -18.38 13.54
C THR A 153 -3.01 -18.01 13.44
N THR A 154 -3.72 -18.58 12.48
CA THR A 154 -5.18 -18.44 12.39
C THR A 154 -5.89 -19.68 12.92
N ARG A 155 -7.12 -19.52 13.40
CA ARG A 155 -8.01 -20.64 13.74
C ARG A 155 -8.17 -21.61 12.56
N ALA A 156 -8.36 -21.07 11.35
CA ALA A 156 -8.49 -21.85 10.13
C ALA A 156 -7.29 -22.79 9.90
N THR A 157 -6.07 -22.32 10.19
CA THR A 157 -4.86 -23.15 10.15
C THR A 157 -4.93 -24.32 11.13
N LEU A 158 -5.30 -24.07 12.39
CA LEU A 158 -5.38 -25.11 13.43
C LEU A 158 -6.50 -26.12 13.14
N CYS A 159 -7.55 -25.68 12.47
CA CYS A 159 -8.71 -26.50 12.06
C CYS A 159 -8.58 -27.13 10.67
N ALA A 160 -7.47 -26.92 9.94
CA ALA A 160 -7.28 -27.39 8.57
C ALA A 160 -7.46 -28.92 8.43
N MET A 161 -7.21 -29.68 9.50
CA MET A 161 -7.45 -31.13 9.56
C MET A 161 -8.51 -31.45 10.62
N LYS A 162 -9.75 -31.66 10.17
CA LYS A 162 -10.96 -31.82 11.02
C LYS A 162 -10.86 -32.89 12.11
N ASP A 163 -10.12 -33.97 11.85
CA ASP A 163 -9.99 -35.10 12.78
C ASP A 163 -8.83 -34.93 13.79
N SER A 164 -8.14 -33.79 13.77
CA SER A 164 -7.03 -33.50 14.68
C SER A 164 -7.51 -33.04 16.06
N VAL A 165 -6.68 -33.27 17.08
CA VAL A 165 -6.89 -32.71 18.42
C VAL A 165 -6.87 -31.19 18.37
N LEU A 166 -6.05 -30.58 17.49
CA LEU A 166 -6.05 -29.14 17.27
C LEU A 166 -7.40 -28.66 16.76
N ALA A 167 -7.94 -29.27 15.70
CA ALA A 167 -9.27 -28.92 15.20
C ALA A 167 -10.35 -29.07 16.28
N GLN A 168 -10.29 -30.11 17.11
CA GLN A 168 -11.24 -30.26 18.22
C GLN A 168 -11.06 -29.23 19.34
N GLN A 169 -9.83 -28.78 19.59
CA GLN A 169 -9.55 -27.74 20.58
C GLN A 169 -10.06 -26.38 20.12
N PHE A 170 -9.90 -26.06 18.84
CA PHE A 170 -10.21 -24.76 18.25
C PHE A 170 -11.52 -24.75 17.43
N ASP A 171 -12.36 -25.79 17.55
CA ASP A 171 -13.67 -25.89 16.90
C ASP A 171 -14.66 -24.89 17.51
N ASP A 172 -15.48 -24.24 16.70
CA ASP A 172 -16.38 -23.17 17.13
C ASP A 172 -17.40 -23.60 18.19
N SER A 173 -17.72 -24.90 18.25
CA SER A 173 -18.64 -25.46 19.24
C SER A 173 -18.03 -25.61 20.64
N LYS A 174 -16.70 -25.68 20.75
CA LYS A 174 -15.95 -25.95 22.00
C LYS A 174 -15.01 -24.82 22.38
N TRP A 175 -14.54 -24.07 21.39
CA TRP A 175 -13.78 -22.84 21.55
C TRP A 175 -14.74 -21.72 21.94
N THR A 176 -15.26 -21.81 23.15
CA THR A 176 -15.65 -20.62 23.91
C THR A 176 -14.34 -19.93 24.26
N GLU A 177 -14.14 -18.71 23.76
CA GLU A 177 -13.00 -17.83 24.06
C GLU A 177 -12.41 -18.14 25.45
N GLN A 178 -11.30 -18.89 25.49
CA GLN A 178 -10.75 -19.44 26.73
C GLN A 178 -10.20 -18.31 27.61
N GLY A 179 -11.05 -17.59 28.34
CA GLY A 179 -10.56 -16.65 29.36
C GLY A 179 -11.44 -15.46 29.71
N CYS A 180 -12.72 -15.41 29.35
CA CYS A 180 -13.60 -14.33 29.79
C CYS A 180 -14.90 -14.89 30.38
N ASP A 181 -14.86 -15.36 31.63
CA ASP A 181 -16.08 -15.54 32.47
C ASP A 181 -16.72 -14.19 32.87
N GLY A 182 -16.19 -13.07 32.37
CA GLY A 182 -16.82 -11.75 32.43
C GLY A 182 -17.23 -11.30 31.02
N PRO A 183 -18.33 -10.55 30.88
CA PRO A 183 -18.70 -9.97 29.58
C PRO A 183 -17.48 -9.23 28.99
N LEU A 184 -17.20 -9.48 27.71
CA LEU A 184 -16.14 -8.79 26.98
C LEU A 184 -16.28 -7.29 27.22
N VAL A 185 -15.17 -6.59 27.46
CA VAL A 185 -15.22 -5.14 27.70
C VAL A 185 -15.94 -4.43 26.55
N ASP A 186 -15.86 -4.94 25.30
CA ASP A 186 -16.61 -4.40 24.15
C ASP A 186 -18.14 -4.40 24.33
N GLU A 187 -18.68 -5.31 25.15
CA GLU A 187 -20.11 -5.47 25.41
C GLU A 187 -20.59 -4.75 26.67
N TRP A 188 -19.69 -4.05 27.37
CA TRP A 188 -20.08 -3.37 28.61
C TRP A 188 -21.05 -2.22 28.35
N MET A 189 -22.12 -2.21 29.14
CA MET A 189 -23.06 -1.11 29.22
C MET A 189 -22.49 0.03 30.11
N PRO A 190 -23.01 1.27 30.00
CA PRO A 190 -22.47 2.42 30.74
C PRO A 190 -22.42 2.24 32.27
N ASP A 191 -23.38 1.50 32.84
CA ASP A 191 -23.40 1.16 34.26
C ASP A 191 -22.26 0.21 34.66
N GLN A 192 -21.91 -0.74 33.78
CA GLN A 192 -20.78 -1.65 33.98
C GLN A 192 -19.45 -0.90 33.87
N VAL A 193 -19.31 0.00 32.88
CA VAL A 193 -18.14 0.89 32.73
C VAL A 193 -17.97 1.77 33.98
N SER A 194 -19.06 2.38 34.46
CA SER A 194 -19.06 3.19 35.68
C SER A 194 -18.62 2.40 36.91
N THR A 195 -19.15 1.18 37.06
CA THR A 195 -18.85 0.29 38.18
C THR A 195 -17.39 -0.15 38.18
N TRP A 196 -16.86 -0.49 36.99
CA TRP A 196 -15.44 -0.76 36.82
C TRP A 196 -14.58 0.44 37.21
N ALA A 197 -14.89 1.65 36.71
CA ALA A 197 -14.10 2.84 37.01
C ALA A 197 -14.03 3.13 38.52
N LYS A 198 -15.13 2.90 39.25
CA LYS A 198 -15.18 3.03 40.73
C LYS A 198 -14.33 1.98 41.45
N SER A 199 -14.12 0.82 40.85
CA SER A 199 -13.28 -0.24 41.44
C SER A 199 -11.78 0.04 41.37
N ILE A 200 -11.35 1.02 40.56
CA ILE A 200 -9.94 1.33 40.36
C ILE A 200 -9.39 2.10 41.56
N LYS A 201 -8.45 1.46 42.28
CA LYS A 201 -7.78 2.08 43.43
C LYS A 201 -7.04 3.36 43.02
N GLY A 202 -7.41 4.47 43.64
CA GLY A 202 -6.76 5.77 43.45
C GLY A 202 -7.40 6.65 42.39
N LEU A 203 -8.44 6.18 41.69
CA LEU A 203 -9.31 7.08 40.92
C LEU A 203 -10.32 7.78 41.85
N PRO A 204 -10.55 9.08 41.64
CA PRO A 204 -11.69 9.79 42.21
C PRO A 204 -13.03 9.14 41.79
N GLU A 205 -14.02 9.11 42.71
CA GLU A 205 -15.30 8.44 42.51
C GLU A 205 -16.19 9.12 41.44
N ASP A 206 -16.01 10.42 41.24
CA ASP A 206 -16.66 11.23 40.21
C ASP A 206 -16.31 10.77 38.79
N VAL A 207 -15.16 10.12 38.57
CA VAL A 207 -14.77 9.59 37.25
C VAL A 207 -15.79 8.58 36.73
N GLY A 208 -16.27 7.66 37.59
CA GLY A 208 -17.28 6.69 37.20
C GLY A 208 -18.62 7.34 36.89
N ILE A 209 -18.95 8.45 37.55
CA ILE A 209 -20.17 9.22 37.29
C ILE A 209 -20.05 9.92 35.93
N VAL A 210 -18.92 10.58 35.66
CA VAL A 210 -18.66 11.25 34.37
C VAL A 210 -18.78 10.28 33.21
N LEU A 211 -18.21 9.08 33.31
CA LEU A 211 -18.33 8.06 32.26
C LEU A 211 -19.77 7.60 32.05
N TYR A 212 -20.55 7.48 33.12
CA TYR A 212 -21.96 7.10 33.05
C TYR A 212 -22.83 8.20 32.41
N GLU A 213 -22.64 9.46 32.84
CA GLU A 213 -23.40 10.61 32.33
C GLU A 213 -23.12 10.91 30.86
N ASN A 214 -21.94 10.53 30.36
CA ASN A 214 -21.59 10.59 28.94
C ASN A 214 -21.99 9.32 28.17
N GLU A 215 -22.73 8.40 28.81
CA GLU A 215 -23.22 7.15 28.21
C GLU A 215 -22.11 6.28 27.59
N ILE A 216 -20.90 6.33 28.15
CA ILE A 216 -19.74 5.64 27.58
C ILE A 216 -19.93 4.13 27.67
N THR A 217 -20.01 3.50 26.51
CA THR A 217 -20.03 2.05 26.37
C THR A 217 -18.63 1.46 26.46
N GLY A 218 -18.57 0.14 26.63
CA GLY A 218 -17.33 -0.62 26.66
C GLY A 218 -16.45 -0.47 25.41
N ARG A 219 -17.07 -0.48 24.22
CA ARG A 219 -16.39 -0.22 22.95
C ARG A 219 -15.76 1.17 22.91
N GLU A 220 -16.51 2.19 23.33
CA GLU A 220 -16.04 3.57 23.35
C GLU A 220 -14.95 3.76 24.41
N LEU A 221 -15.06 3.06 25.54
CA LEU A 221 -14.03 3.03 26.59
C LEU A 221 -12.67 2.58 26.02
N LEU A 222 -12.66 1.53 25.21
CA LEU A 222 -11.45 1.00 24.57
C LEU A 222 -10.88 1.96 23.52
N ALA A 223 -11.72 2.75 22.87
CA ALA A 223 -11.30 3.75 21.87
C ALA A 223 -10.83 5.08 22.49
N MET A 224 -10.93 5.27 23.81
CA MET A 224 -10.63 6.55 24.45
C MET A 224 -9.15 6.92 24.36
N ASN A 225 -8.91 8.20 24.10
CA ASN A 225 -7.59 8.81 24.12
C ASN A 225 -7.53 9.96 25.15
N ILE A 226 -6.36 10.59 25.26
CA ILE A 226 -6.14 11.68 26.22
C ILE A 226 -7.12 12.84 25.97
N ASP A 227 -7.42 13.14 24.71
CA ASP A 227 -8.23 14.30 24.34
C ASP A 227 -9.71 14.05 24.61
N SER A 228 -10.22 12.86 24.30
CA SER A 228 -11.61 12.49 24.61
C SER A 228 -11.88 12.50 26.12
N LEU A 229 -10.94 12.03 26.94
CA LEU A 229 -11.04 12.10 28.40
C LEU A 229 -11.09 13.55 28.91
N LYS A 230 -10.28 14.44 28.34
CA LYS A 230 -10.29 15.88 28.68
C LYS A 230 -11.58 16.57 28.27
N MET A 231 -12.14 16.22 27.11
CA MET A 231 -13.40 16.78 26.61
C MET A 231 -14.59 16.45 27.54
N MET A 232 -14.58 15.27 28.17
CA MET A 232 -15.57 14.89 29.19
C MET A 232 -15.39 15.60 30.54
N GLY A 233 -14.40 16.49 30.67
CA GLY A 233 -14.18 17.27 31.89
C GLY A 233 -13.16 16.68 32.87
N LEU A 234 -12.47 15.58 32.51
CA LEU A 234 -11.39 15.02 33.34
C LEU A 234 -10.11 15.84 33.17
N LYS A 235 -9.93 16.86 34.02
CA LYS A 235 -8.81 17.81 33.91
C LYS A 235 -7.54 17.40 34.65
N ARG A 236 -7.66 16.55 35.68
CA ARG A 236 -6.52 16.16 36.52
C ARG A 236 -5.62 15.18 35.76
N ALA A 237 -4.40 15.60 35.45
CA ALA A 237 -3.44 14.80 34.68
C ALA A 237 -3.20 13.40 35.27
N GLY A 238 -3.07 13.29 36.60
CA GLY A 238 -2.89 11.99 37.27
C GLY A 238 -4.08 11.03 37.09
N THR A 239 -5.31 11.56 37.10
CA THR A 239 -6.53 10.78 36.86
C THR A 239 -6.58 10.26 35.43
N VAL A 240 -6.32 11.14 34.45
CA VAL A 240 -6.31 10.77 33.02
C VAL A 240 -5.24 9.72 32.73
N ALA A 241 -4.03 9.90 33.27
CA ALA A 241 -2.92 8.96 33.09
C ALA A 241 -3.22 7.58 33.70
N LEU A 242 -3.81 7.55 34.90
CA LEU A 242 -4.14 6.31 35.58
C LEU A 242 -5.30 5.57 34.89
N LEU A 243 -6.33 6.29 34.48
CA LEU A 243 -7.45 5.71 33.72
C LEU A 243 -6.98 5.12 32.38
N LEU A 244 -6.17 5.85 31.61
CA LEU A 244 -5.58 5.32 30.37
C LEU A 244 -4.69 4.11 30.59
N LYS A 245 -3.94 4.08 31.71
CA LYS A 245 -3.13 2.91 32.07
C LYS A 245 -4.00 1.68 32.30
N GLU A 246 -5.14 1.83 32.99
CA GLU A 246 -6.08 0.73 33.23
C GLU A 246 -6.81 0.30 31.94
N ILE A 247 -7.27 1.24 31.10
CA ILE A 247 -7.87 0.93 29.79
C ILE A 247 -6.91 0.11 28.93
N LYS A 248 -5.62 0.49 28.88
CA LYS A 248 -4.58 -0.27 28.15
C LYS A 248 -4.35 -1.68 28.68
N LYS A 249 -4.76 -2.01 29.91
CA LYS A 249 -4.71 -3.40 30.38
C LYS A 249 -5.76 -4.25 29.70
N PHE A 250 -6.92 -3.72 29.33
CA PHE A 250 -7.93 -4.47 28.60
C PHE A 250 -7.47 -4.88 27.21
N ASP A 251 -6.74 -4.00 26.53
CA ASP A 251 -6.10 -4.28 25.24
C ASP A 251 -5.10 -5.44 25.34
N ARG A 252 -4.40 -5.56 26.47
CA ARG A 252 -3.49 -6.69 26.76
C ARG A 252 -4.22 -7.95 27.20
N THR A 253 -5.26 -7.82 28.03
CA THR A 253 -5.96 -8.98 28.62
C THR A 253 -6.84 -9.70 27.59
N SER A 254 -7.34 -8.99 26.57
CA SER A 254 -8.04 -9.58 25.42
C SER A 254 -7.08 -10.26 24.42
N GLN A 255 -5.81 -9.84 24.37
CA GLN A 255 -4.76 -10.48 23.57
C GLN A 255 -4.02 -11.62 24.31
N ASP A 256 -4.11 -11.67 25.65
CA ASP A 256 -3.36 -12.60 26.52
C ASP A 256 -4.07 -13.94 26.78
N VAL A 257 -5.13 -14.27 26.05
CA VAL A 257 -5.63 -15.65 26.00
C VAL A 257 -4.66 -16.46 25.15
N VAL A 258 -3.57 -16.90 25.78
CA VAL A 258 -2.52 -17.65 25.13
C VAL A 258 -2.68 -19.12 25.47
N THR A 259 -3.00 -19.96 24.48
CA THR A 259 -3.07 -21.41 24.69
C THR A 259 -1.66 -21.95 24.93
N LEU A 260 -1.46 -22.60 26.09
CA LEU A 260 -0.20 -23.24 26.44
C LEU A 260 -0.07 -24.59 25.73
N ILE A 261 1.05 -24.79 25.06
CA ILE A 261 1.43 -26.02 24.39
C ILE A 261 2.74 -26.54 24.98
N GLU A 262 2.66 -27.65 25.71
CA GLU A 262 3.81 -28.27 26.40
C GLU A 262 4.60 -29.22 25.48
N HIS A 263 4.96 -28.73 24.30
CA HIS A 263 5.76 -29.48 23.34
C HIS A 263 6.95 -28.67 22.82
N SER A 264 7.87 -29.35 22.13
CA SER A 264 9.04 -28.71 21.53
C SER A 264 8.62 -27.63 20.54
N PRO A 265 9.07 -26.37 20.71
CA PRO A 265 8.76 -25.28 19.79
C PRO A 265 9.15 -25.61 18.36
N TYR A 266 10.34 -26.17 18.16
CA TYR A 266 10.80 -26.59 16.84
C TYR A 266 9.87 -27.61 16.17
N CYS A 267 9.46 -28.66 16.91
CA CYS A 267 8.61 -29.70 16.35
C CYS A 267 7.20 -29.19 16.06
N PHE A 268 6.63 -28.41 16.98
CA PHE A 268 5.30 -27.83 16.80
C PHE A 268 5.28 -26.79 15.68
N GLY A 269 6.33 -25.96 15.57
CA GLY A 269 6.50 -25.02 14.47
C GLY A 269 6.47 -25.71 13.11
N LYS A 270 7.15 -26.85 12.96
CA LYS A 270 7.10 -27.67 11.72
C LYS A 270 5.71 -28.20 11.39
N ILE A 271 4.91 -28.54 12.39
CA ILE A 271 3.50 -28.92 12.20
C ILE A 271 2.70 -27.70 11.77
N LEU A 272 2.90 -26.56 12.43
CA LEU A 272 2.18 -25.33 12.16
C LEU A 272 2.44 -24.82 10.74
N ASP A 273 3.70 -24.82 10.30
CA ASP A 273 4.10 -24.46 8.94
C ASP A 273 3.38 -25.33 7.89
N TYR A 274 3.31 -26.65 8.13
CA TYR A 274 2.59 -27.57 7.25
C TYR A 274 1.10 -27.31 7.23
N LEU A 275 0.48 -27.08 8.39
CA LEU A 275 -0.93 -26.74 8.48
C LEU A 275 -1.24 -25.44 7.74
N CYS A 276 -0.38 -24.43 7.84
CA CYS A 276 -0.51 -23.18 7.08
C CYS A 276 -0.52 -23.47 5.58
N LEU A 277 0.46 -24.23 5.08
CA LEU A 277 0.51 -24.59 3.66
C LEU A 277 -0.68 -25.45 3.22
N LYS A 278 -1.15 -26.36 4.09
CA LYS A 278 -2.33 -27.20 3.82
C LYS A 278 -3.59 -26.35 3.72
N GLN A 279 -3.75 -25.38 4.61
CA GLN A 279 -4.88 -24.45 4.56
C GLN A 279 -4.86 -23.60 3.28
N LEU A 280 -3.70 -23.09 2.88
CA LEU A 280 -3.57 -22.35 1.61
C LEU A 280 -3.93 -23.22 0.39
N HIS A 281 -3.53 -24.49 0.39
CA HIS A 281 -3.94 -25.45 -0.64
C HIS A 281 -5.46 -25.70 -0.62
N LEU A 282 -6.07 -25.89 0.56
CA LEU A 282 -7.52 -26.06 0.70
C LEU A 282 -8.31 -24.83 0.23
N SER A 283 -7.75 -23.64 0.41
CA SER A 283 -8.30 -22.37 -0.08
C SER A 283 -8.05 -22.12 -1.58
N GLY A 284 -7.38 -23.05 -2.28
CA GLY A 284 -7.06 -22.92 -3.71
C GLY A 284 -6.00 -21.86 -4.03
N LEU A 285 -5.26 -21.38 -3.03
CA LEU A 285 -4.17 -20.42 -3.21
C LEU A 285 -2.86 -21.07 -3.67
N ILE A 286 -2.69 -22.37 -3.39
CA ILE A 286 -1.57 -23.17 -3.88
C ILE A 286 -2.13 -24.38 -4.61
N ILE A 287 -1.65 -24.61 -5.83
CA ILE A 287 -2.12 -25.69 -6.71
C ILE A 287 -1.58 -27.06 -6.28
N ASN A 288 -0.34 -27.08 -5.80
CA ASN A 288 0.35 -28.32 -5.46
C ASN A 288 0.14 -28.68 -3.99
N GLU A 289 -0.02 -29.98 -3.72
CA GLU A 289 -0.12 -30.47 -2.35
C GLU A 289 1.19 -30.18 -1.57
N PRO A 290 1.10 -29.68 -0.32
CA PRO A 290 2.29 -29.37 0.48
C PRO A 290 3.15 -30.61 0.73
N LYS A 291 4.47 -30.42 0.62
CA LYS A 291 5.44 -31.45 1.00
C LYS A 291 5.41 -31.68 2.52
N LEU A 292 5.72 -32.91 2.92
CA LEU A 292 5.85 -33.28 4.33
C LEU A 292 6.95 -32.46 5.03
N PRO A 293 6.82 -32.16 6.33
CA PRO A 293 7.83 -31.44 7.08
C PRO A 293 9.19 -32.14 7.07
N GLU A 294 10.23 -31.42 6.66
CA GLU A 294 11.60 -31.88 6.82
C GLU A 294 12.10 -31.55 8.22
N VAL A 295 12.47 -32.60 8.96
CA VAL A 295 12.86 -32.56 10.37
C VAL A 295 14.25 -33.18 10.52
N CYS A 296 15.13 -32.49 11.24
CA CYS A 296 16.49 -33.00 11.47
C CYS A 296 16.48 -34.31 12.27
N ASP A 297 17.44 -35.19 12.00
CA ASP A 297 17.47 -36.55 12.56
C ASP A 297 17.39 -36.60 14.09
N MET A 298 17.99 -35.61 14.76
CA MET A 298 17.98 -35.48 16.22
C MET A 298 16.60 -35.20 16.80
N GLN A 299 15.67 -34.64 16.02
CA GLN A 299 14.33 -34.25 16.46
C GLN A 299 13.23 -35.19 15.93
N LYS A 300 13.52 -36.08 14.97
CA LYS A 300 12.52 -36.99 14.35
C LYS A 300 11.66 -37.73 15.38
N ARG A 301 12.28 -38.39 16.37
CA ARG A 301 11.54 -39.11 17.44
C ARG A 301 10.65 -38.21 18.28
N ARG A 302 11.05 -36.94 18.49
CA ARG A 302 10.24 -35.97 19.25
C ARG A 302 9.09 -35.48 18.38
N PHE A 303 9.37 -35.18 17.12
CA PHE A 303 8.37 -34.78 16.14
C PHE A 303 7.27 -35.82 15.97
N GLU A 304 7.63 -37.10 15.78
CA GLU A 304 6.68 -38.22 15.70
C GLU A 304 5.76 -38.31 16.93
N LYS A 305 6.28 -38.05 18.13
CA LYS A 305 5.47 -38.03 19.36
C LYS A 305 4.45 -36.89 19.36
N VAL A 306 4.87 -35.69 18.96
CA VAL A 306 3.98 -34.52 18.88
C VAL A 306 2.91 -34.73 17.81
N VAL A 307 3.29 -35.25 16.64
CA VAL A 307 2.35 -35.60 15.56
C VAL A 307 1.36 -36.65 16.05
N LYS A 308 1.81 -37.73 16.68
CA LYS A 308 0.93 -38.78 17.19
C LYS A 308 -0.08 -38.28 18.23
N TYR A 309 0.31 -37.30 19.04
CA TYR A 309 -0.56 -36.68 20.03
C TYR A 309 -1.67 -35.86 19.35
N TYR A 310 -1.30 -34.93 18.46
CA TYR A 310 -2.27 -34.05 17.82
C TYR A 310 -3.06 -34.70 16.68
N PHE A 311 -2.55 -35.78 16.10
CA PHE A 311 -3.12 -36.46 14.95
C PHE A 311 -3.22 -37.98 15.21
N PRO A 312 -4.14 -38.39 16.11
CA PRO A 312 -4.24 -39.79 16.53
C PRO A 312 -4.81 -40.72 15.45
N GLY A 313 -5.57 -40.21 14.49
CA GLY A 313 -6.21 -40.97 13.40
C GLY A 313 -5.23 -41.51 12.36
N ILE A 314 -5.49 -42.72 11.86
CA ILE A 314 -4.62 -43.43 10.90
C ILE A 314 -4.43 -42.63 9.61
N ALA A 315 -5.47 -41.95 9.12
CA ALA A 315 -5.42 -41.14 7.91
C ALA A 315 -4.53 -39.89 8.02
N VAL A 316 -4.32 -39.37 9.25
CA VAL A 316 -3.57 -38.12 9.49
C VAL A 316 -2.12 -38.39 9.92
N ARG A 317 -1.83 -39.60 10.41
CA ARG A 317 -0.44 -40.04 10.60
C ARG A 317 0.28 -40.14 9.25
N SER A 318 -0.37 -40.74 8.26
CA SER A 318 0.16 -40.86 6.89
C SER A 318 0.46 -39.52 6.19
N THR A 319 -0.07 -38.39 6.70
CA THR A 319 0.14 -37.05 6.13
C THR A 319 1.20 -36.22 6.84
N LEU A 320 1.82 -36.72 7.92
CA LEU A 320 2.87 -36.02 8.68
C LEU A 320 4.02 -36.93 9.14
N GLY A 321 3.93 -38.25 8.92
CA GLY A 321 4.97 -39.25 9.23
C GLY A 321 4.49 -40.69 9.02
#